data_AF-A0A958MM96-F1
#
_entry.id   AF-A0A958MM96-F1
#
_cell.length_a   1.000
_cell.length_b   1.000
_cell.length_c   1.000
_cell.angle_alpha   90.00
_cell.angle_beta   90.00
_cell.angle_gamma   90.00
#
_symmetry.space_group_name_H-M   'P 1'
#
loop_
_entity.id
_entity.type
_entity.pdbx_description
1 polymer ?
#
loop_
_entity_poly.entity_id
_entity_poly.type
_entity_poly.pdbx_seq_one_letter_code
_entity_poly.pdbx_strand_id
1 'polypeptide(L)'
;MTEVTRLFDFPYYQLKNKPNASALVTKYNGTWISTSTKEYLDKANAVSRALLKLGVKKNDKIAVISSTNRTEWNIMDIGILQVGAQNIPIYPTISAEDYEYVLNHSESIYCFVSDEEVLEKVNKIKSKTQLKGVYSFNEIEGCQHYSELFELGKDESNQSEVEARKADVKPEDLATIIYTSGTTGTPKGVMLSHHNITSNALDSVPRLPLIDGETRVLSFLPICHIFERVLIYIYQYAGASIYFAEALDKIGENAKEVKPHLMSVVPRLLEKVFDKIMFKADDLSGIKQKLFYWAVELGEQWEPYGANGAWYEFKLKIANALIFSKWREALGGELTTMVSGSAALQSRLSRVFSAGGMQVMEGYGLTETSPVVSVGMYRDKHYKVGTVGKPIRNVEVKIAEDGEILIKGPNVMMGYYKDPEKTASVMTGEYFHTGDKGEIDQDGFLKITGRKKEMFKTS
;
A
#
# COMPACT_ATOMS: atom_id res chain seq x y z
N MET A 1 -12.89 -3.47 24.77
CA MET A 1 -11.78 -3.61 23.79
C MET A 1 -11.75 -2.33 22.96
N THR A 2 -10.60 -1.79 22.54
CA THR A 2 -10.63 -0.63 21.62
C THR A 2 -11.02 -1.17 20.25
N GLU A 3 -12.26 -0.92 19.82
CA GLU A 3 -12.76 -1.37 18.52
C GLU A 3 -12.18 -0.49 17.42
N VAL A 4 -11.65 -1.10 16.35
CA VAL A 4 -11.07 -0.37 15.22
C VAL A 4 -12.18 -0.13 14.21
N THR A 5 -12.70 1.10 14.19
CA THR A 5 -13.78 1.48 13.25
C THR A 5 -13.34 2.60 12.31
N ARG A 6 -12.38 3.42 12.75
CA ARG A 6 -11.78 4.52 11.98
C ARG A 6 -10.29 4.31 11.84
N LEU A 7 -9.73 4.91 10.79
CA LEU A 7 -8.31 4.75 10.43
C LEU A 7 -7.36 5.15 11.56
N PHE A 8 -7.69 6.22 12.28
CA PHE A 8 -6.88 6.64 13.42
C PHE A 8 -6.98 5.71 14.64
N ASP A 9 -7.91 4.75 14.68
CA ASP A 9 -8.02 3.78 15.77
C ASP A 9 -6.91 2.71 15.72
N PHE A 10 -6.31 2.45 14.54
CA PHE A 10 -5.23 1.46 14.38
C PHE A 10 -4.02 1.70 15.30
N PRO A 11 -3.40 2.90 15.34
CA PRO A 11 -2.27 3.12 16.25
C PRO A 11 -2.69 3.10 17.73
N TYR A 12 -3.91 3.50 18.08
CA TYR A 12 -4.42 3.35 19.46
C TYR A 12 -4.63 1.88 19.83
N TYR A 13 -5.14 1.06 18.90
CA TYR A 13 -5.24 -0.38 19.07
C TYR A 13 -3.86 -1.00 19.26
N GLN A 14 -2.88 -0.61 18.43
CA GLN A 14 -1.50 -1.07 18.57
C GLN A 14 -0.93 -0.68 19.94
N LEU A 15 -1.07 0.57 20.38
CA LEU A 15 -0.52 1.02 21.67
C LEU A 15 -1.06 0.19 22.85
N LYS A 16 -2.35 -0.15 22.81
CA LYS A 16 -3.02 -0.86 23.88
C LYS A 16 -2.74 -2.36 23.89
N ASN A 17 -2.71 -2.99 22.72
CA ASN A 17 -2.69 -4.46 22.61
C ASN A 17 -1.32 -5.00 22.18
N LYS A 18 -0.55 -4.24 21.40
CA LYS A 18 0.71 -4.63 20.78
C LYS A 18 1.70 -3.45 20.70
N PRO A 19 2.04 -2.81 21.84
CA PRO A 19 2.91 -1.65 21.82
C PRO A 19 4.25 -1.98 21.16
N ASN A 20 4.67 -1.18 20.20
CA ASN A 20 5.88 -1.44 19.43
C ASN A 20 6.85 -0.24 19.55
N ALA A 21 8.07 -0.51 20.01
CA ALA A 21 9.12 0.51 20.14
C ALA A 21 9.66 0.99 18.78
N SER A 22 9.41 0.24 17.71
CA SER A 22 9.83 0.50 16.34
C SER A 22 8.66 0.38 15.36
N ALA A 23 7.50 0.96 15.72
CA ALA A 23 6.28 0.90 14.92
C ALA A 23 6.51 1.45 13.50
N LEU A 24 7.16 2.61 13.40
CA LEU A 24 7.51 3.28 12.14
C LEU A 24 9.02 3.56 12.14
N VAL A 25 9.73 3.17 11.09
CA VAL A 25 11.19 3.33 11.00
C VAL A 25 11.56 3.93 9.66
N THR A 26 12.16 5.12 9.69
CA THR A 26 12.63 5.84 8.50
C THR A 26 14.14 6.05 8.62
N LYS A 27 14.86 5.93 7.51
CA LYS A 27 16.30 6.18 7.48
C LYS A 27 16.58 7.65 7.18
N TYR A 28 17.33 8.31 8.06
CA TYR A 28 17.78 9.69 7.88
C TYR A 28 19.29 9.72 7.98
N ASN A 29 19.95 10.36 7.00
CA ASN A 29 21.41 10.50 6.98
C ASN A 29 22.15 9.16 7.25
N GLY A 30 21.67 8.08 6.61
CA GLY A 30 22.25 6.74 6.75
C GLY A 30 21.87 5.97 8.02
N THR A 31 21.07 6.53 8.93
CA THR A 31 20.70 5.89 10.20
C THR A 31 19.20 5.60 10.27
N TRP A 32 18.83 4.36 10.59
CA TRP A 32 17.44 3.97 10.84
C TRP A 32 16.95 4.58 12.16
N ILE A 33 15.99 5.49 12.09
CA ILE A 33 15.39 6.14 13.26
C ILE A 33 14.01 5.54 13.50
N SER A 34 13.85 4.90 14.65
CA SER A 34 12.59 4.30 15.09
C SER A 34 11.70 5.31 15.79
N THR A 35 10.41 5.28 15.48
CA THR A 35 9.33 5.96 16.21
C THR A 35 8.44 4.90 16.85
N SER A 36 8.32 4.96 18.17
CA SER A 36 7.45 4.04 18.92
C SER A 36 5.96 4.34 18.67
N THR A 37 5.07 3.38 18.94
CA THR A 37 3.62 3.63 18.83
C THR A 37 3.16 4.79 19.70
N LYS A 38 3.75 4.97 20.90
CA LYS A 38 3.43 6.10 21.79
C LYS A 38 3.87 7.42 21.16
N GLU A 39 5.11 7.49 20.71
CA GLU A 39 5.67 8.70 20.08
C GLU A 39 4.90 9.07 18.80
N TYR A 40 4.50 8.07 18.02
CA TYR A 40 3.65 8.25 16.85
C TYR A 40 2.32 8.96 17.22
N LEU A 41 1.62 8.45 18.24
CA LEU A 41 0.37 9.05 18.70
C LEU A 41 0.56 10.43 19.33
N ASP A 42 1.63 10.63 20.11
CA ASP A 42 1.94 11.93 20.71
C ASP A 42 2.14 12.98 19.60
N LYS A 43 2.94 12.66 18.56
CA LYS A 43 3.16 13.52 17.40
C LYS A 43 1.89 13.77 16.60
N ALA A 44 1.07 12.73 16.37
CA ALA A 44 -0.21 12.88 15.68
C ALA A 44 -1.18 13.80 16.45
N ASN A 45 -1.24 13.70 17.78
CA ASN A 45 -2.06 14.60 18.60
C ASN A 45 -1.53 16.05 18.59
N ALA A 46 -0.22 16.25 18.59
CA ALA A 46 0.37 17.58 18.41
C ALA A 46 -0.02 18.19 17.05
N VAL A 47 0.02 17.40 15.97
CA VAL A 47 -0.49 17.82 14.66
C VAL A 47 -1.98 18.17 14.75
N SER A 48 -2.83 17.33 15.33
CA SER A 48 -4.26 17.61 15.49
C SER A 48 -4.52 18.97 16.17
N ARG A 49 -3.83 19.24 17.29
CA ARG A 49 -3.96 20.52 18.02
C ARG A 49 -3.52 21.70 17.19
N ALA A 50 -2.42 21.55 16.44
CA ALA A 50 -1.91 22.58 15.54
C ALA A 50 -2.89 22.87 14.38
N LEU A 51 -3.47 21.83 13.77
CA LEU A 51 -4.46 22.00 12.70
C LEU A 51 -5.69 22.78 13.16
N LEU A 52 -6.19 22.55 14.38
CA LEU A 52 -7.28 23.35 14.95
C LEU A 52 -6.87 24.83 15.12
N LYS A 53 -5.64 25.10 15.57
CA LYS A 53 -5.10 26.48 15.69
C LYS A 53 -4.91 27.16 14.33
N LEU A 54 -4.60 26.39 13.29
CA LEU A 54 -4.58 26.84 11.90
C LEU A 54 -6.00 27.04 11.31
N GLY A 55 -7.05 26.78 12.10
CA GLY A 55 -8.44 26.99 11.71
C GLY A 55 -9.00 25.92 10.77
N VAL A 56 -8.39 24.72 10.76
CA VAL A 56 -8.90 23.56 10.02
C VAL A 56 -10.23 23.12 10.63
N LYS A 57 -11.21 22.89 9.77
CA LYS A 57 -12.57 22.45 10.12
C LYS A 57 -12.80 21.01 9.69
N LYS A 58 -13.87 20.41 10.23
CA LYS A 58 -14.39 19.12 9.74
C LYS A 58 -14.63 19.23 8.23
N ASN A 59 -14.25 18.18 7.49
CA ASN A 59 -14.32 18.05 6.03
C ASN A 59 -13.42 18.99 5.22
N ASP A 60 -12.51 19.74 5.83
CA ASP A 60 -11.43 20.41 5.08
C ASP A 60 -10.46 19.36 4.50
N LYS A 61 -9.86 19.67 3.36
CA LYS A 61 -8.92 18.78 2.66
C LYS A 61 -7.50 19.26 2.84
N ILE A 62 -6.60 18.33 3.13
CA ILE A 62 -5.17 18.60 3.28
C ILE A 62 -4.41 17.66 2.36
N ALA A 63 -3.65 18.24 1.43
CA ALA A 63 -2.84 17.48 0.49
C ALA A 63 -1.54 17.01 1.15
N VAL A 64 -1.15 15.76 0.89
CA VAL A 64 0.12 15.20 1.35
C VAL A 64 0.82 14.51 0.19
N ILE A 65 2.00 15.01 -0.16
CA ILE A 65 2.79 14.57 -1.31
C ILE A 65 4.17 14.16 -0.82
N SER A 66 4.55 12.90 -1.04
CA SER A 66 5.84 12.39 -0.56
C SER A 66 6.51 11.54 -1.62
N SER A 67 7.77 11.86 -1.96
CA SER A 67 8.61 11.13 -2.91
C SER A 67 8.98 9.73 -2.43
N THR A 68 9.11 9.58 -1.11
CA THR A 68 9.42 8.31 -0.45
C THR A 68 8.42 8.08 0.67
N ASN A 69 8.19 6.81 1.03
CA ASN A 69 7.42 6.51 2.24
C ASN A 69 8.24 6.92 3.47
N ARG A 70 7.57 7.43 4.50
CA ARG A 70 8.22 7.96 5.69
C ARG A 70 7.29 8.07 6.89
N THR A 71 7.87 8.20 8.07
CA THR A 71 7.16 8.33 9.34
C THR A 71 6.23 9.56 9.36
N GLU A 72 6.69 10.69 8.81
CA GLU A 72 5.97 11.97 8.81
C GLU A 72 4.63 11.88 8.07
N TRP A 73 4.60 11.15 6.95
CA TRP A 73 3.36 10.93 6.20
C TRP A 73 2.30 10.27 7.07
N ASN A 74 2.70 9.26 7.84
CA ASN A 74 1.81 8.51 8.74
C ASN A 74 1.35 9.34 9.94
N ILE A 75 2.22 10.22 10.47
CA ILE A 75 1.87 11.20 11.51
C ILE A 75 0.82 12.17 10.98
N MET A 76 1.03 12.73 9.79
CA MET A 76 0.08 13.65 9.17
C MET A 76 -1.26 12.97 8.91
N ASP A 77 -1.25 11.74 8.38
CA ASP A 77 -2.48 10.98 8.12
C ASP A 77 -3.38 10.88 9.37
N ILE A 78 -2.80 10.47 10.51
CA ILE A 78 -3.56 10.32 11.76
C ILE A 78 -3.94 11.68 12.36
N GLY A 79 -3.06 12.68 12.30
CA GLY A 79 -3.36 14.02 12.80
C GLY A 79 -4.51 14.69 12.05
N ILE A 80 -4.53 14.58 10.72
CA ILE A 80 -5.58 15.12 9.84
C ILE A 80 -6.92 14.43 10.13
N LEU A 81 -6.91 13.10 10.14
CA LEU A 81 -8.14 12.31 10.23
C LEU A 81 -8.82 12.44 11.59
N GLN A 82 -8.06 12.59 12.69
CA GLN A 82 -8.63 12.73 14.03
C GLN A 82 -9.43 14.01 14.24
N VAL A 83 -9.12 15.09 13.51
CA VAL A 83 -9.89 16.35 13.60
C VAL A 83 -11.09 16.36 12.64
N GLY A 84 -11.35 15.25 11.95
CA GLY A 84 -12.41 15.12 10.95
C GLY A 84 -12.11 15.81 9.63
N ALA A 85 -10.84 16.16 9.37
CA ALA A 85 -10.36 16.61 8.07
C ALA A 85 -9.95 15.40 7.21
N GLN A 86 -9.74 15.64 5.92
CA GLN A 86 -9.52 14.60 4.91
C GLN A 86 -8.11 14.69 4.34
N ASN A 87 -7.41 13.55 4.33
CA ASN A 87 -6.10 13.45 3.71
C ASN A 87 -6.27 13.25 2.19
N ILE A 88 -5.68 14.12 1.39
CA ILE A 88 -5.62 14.02 -0.07
C ILE A 88 -4.21 13.60 -0.47
N PRO A 89 -3.93 12.28 -0.55
CA PRO A 89 -2.63 11.81 -0.97
C PRO A 89 -2.44 12.01 -2.48
N ILE A 90 -1.27 12.52 -2.87
CA ILE A 90 -0.96 12.78 -4.28
C ILE A 90 0.38 12.12 -4.63
N TYR A 91 0.46 11.58 -5.85
CA TYR A 91 1.70 11.05 -6.38
C TYR A 91 2.73 12.16 -6.57
N PRO A 92 3.99 11.98 -6.10
CA PRO A 92 5.05 12.96 -6.24
C PRO A 92 5.51 13.15 -7.70
N THR A 93 5.19 12.19 -8.58
CA THR A 93 5.71 12.08 -9.94
C THR A 93 4.84 12.73 -11.03
N ILE A 94 3.65 13.24 -10.69
CA ILE A 94 2.77 13.88 -11.68
C ILE A 94 3.22 15.32 -11.95
N SER A 95 2.67 15.92 -13.01
CA SER A 95 3.09 17.26 -13.43
C SER A 95 2.55 18.35 -12.49
N ALA A 96 3.09 19.57 -12.62
CA ALA A 96 2.59 20.70 -11.85
C ALA A 96 1.14 21.06 -12.25
N GLU A 97 0.77 20.87 -13.51
CA GLU A 97 -0.60 21.06 -14.01
C GLU A 97 -1.57 20.05 -13.40
N ASP A 98 -1.15 18.79 -13.25
CA ASP A 98 -1.94 17.79 -12.55
C ASP A 98 -2.08 18.11 -11.05
N TYR A 99 -1.03 18.67 -10.41
CA TYR A 99 -1.17 19.21 -9.05
C TYR A 99 -2.17 20.36 -8.98
N GLU A 100 -2.11 21.31 -9.91
CA GLU A 100 -3.06 22.42 -9.99
C GLU A 100 -4.50 21.90 -10.07
N TYR A 101 -4.75 20.92 -10.95
CA TYR A 101 -6.06 20.28 -11.06
C TYR A 101 -6.48 19.59 -9.76
N VAL A 102 -5.64 18.71 -9.21
CA VAL A 102 -5.98 17.92 -8.01
C VAL A 102 -6.26 18.82 -6.81
N LEU A 103 -5.37 19.77 -6.52
CA LEU A 103 -5.49 20.69 -5.38
C LEU A 103 -6.75 21.55 -5.46
N ASN A 104 -7.05 22.08 -6.65
CA ASN A 104 -8.25 22.86 -6.86
C ASN A 104 -9.52 22.01 -6.82
N HIS A 105 -9.50 20.83 -7.46
CA HIS A 105 -10.65 19.94 -7.53
C HIS A 105 -11.02 19.40 -6.15
N SER A 106 -10.04 18.96 -5.34
CA SER A 106 -10.25 18.49 -3.96
C SER A 106 -10.54 19.61 -2.98
N GLU A 107 -10.27 20.85 -3.35
CA GLU A 107 -10.36 22.03 -2.48
C GLU A 107 -9.40 21.95 -1.29
N SER A 108 -8.18 21.49 -1.55
CA SER A 108 -7.15 21.37 -0.52
C SER A 108 -6.72 22.75 -0.02
N ILE A 109 -6.75 22.94 1.31
CA ILE A 109 -6.44 24.23 1.94
C ILE A 109 -5.01 24.30 2.49
N TYR A 110 -4.36 23.17 2.70
CA TYR A 110 -2.95 23.07 3.06
C TYR A 110 -2.30 21.94 2.26
N CYS A 111 -0.99 22.06 2.02
CA CYS A 111 -0.21 21.03 1.33
C CYS A 111 1.08 20.73 2.10
N PHE A 112 1.35 19.44 2.32
CA PHE A 112 2.57 18.94 2.93
C PHE A 112 3.38 18.21 1.87
N VAL A 113 4.64 18.57 1.69
CA VAL A 113 5.53 18.03 0.65
C VAL A 113 6.78 17.41 1.26
N SER A 114 7.38 16.42 0.63
CA SER A 114 8.57 15.75 1.18
C SER A 114 9.87 16.52 1.00
N ASP A 115 10.06 17.15 -0.15
CA ASP A 115 11.37 17.61 -0.63
C ASP A 115 11.24 18.79 -1.61
N GLU A 116 12.40 19.31 -2.03
CA GLU A 116 12.53 20.49 -2.88
C GLU A 116 11.92 20.28 -4.27
N GLU A 117 12.06 19.11 -4.88
CA GLU A 117 11.50 18.84 -6.22
C GLU A 117 9.96 18.95 -6.20
N VAL A 118 9.33 18.36 -5.19
CA VAL A 118 7.87 18.45 -5.03
C VAL A 118 7.46 19.88 -4.68
N LEU A 119 8.20 20.55 -3.80
CA LEU A 119 7.93 21.93 -3.43
C LEU A 119 8.00 22.88 -4.63
N GLU A 120 8.99 22.75 -5.50
CA GLU A 120 9.12 23.54 -6.72
C GLU A 120 7.90 23.40 -7.64
N LYS A 121 7.41 22.16 -7.82
CA LYS A 121 6.20 21.89 -8.61
C LYS A 121 4.97 22.56 -7.99
N VAL A 122 4.82 22.51 -6.67
CA VAL A 122 3.71 23.19 -5.96
C VAL A 122 3.85 24.72 -6.06
N ASN A 123 5.06 25.28 -5.90
CA ASN A 123 5.29 26.73 -5.96
C ASN A 123 4.94 27.33 -7.33
N LYS A 124 5.15 26.59 -8.43
CA LYS A 124 4.76 27.02 -9.78
C LYS A 124 3.25 27.26 -9.94
N ILE A 125 2.43 26.55 -9.18
CA ILE A 125 0.97 26.59 -9.28
C ILE A 125 0.29 27.21 -8.07
N LYS A 126 1.03 27.48 -6.98
CA LYS A 126 0.51 27.93 -5.68
C LYS A 126 -0.40 29.15 -5.80
N SER A 127 -0.04 30.14 -6.64
CA SER A 127 -0.83 31.36 -6.86
C SER A 127 -2.18 31.12 -7.56
N LYS A 128 -2.38 29.93 -8.13
CA LYS A 128 -3.62 29.50 -8.78
C LYS A 128 -4.43 28.50 -7.94
N THR A 129 -4.09 28.36 -6.67
CA THR A 129 -4.77 27.46 -5.72
C THR A 129 -5.33 28.24 -4.54
N GLN A 130 -6.20 27.59 -3.77
CA GLN A 130 -6.75 28.09 -2.50
C GLN A 130 -5.88 27.74 -1.28
N LEU A 131 -4.63 27.28 -1.49
CA LEU A 131 -3.74 26.87 -0.41
C LEU A 131 -3.41 28.05 0.50
N LYS A 132 -3.70 27.89 1.79
CA LYS A 132 -3.34 28.83 2.87
C LYS A 132 -1.87 28.71 3.27
N GLY A 133 -1.27 27.53 3.10
CA GLY A 133 0.11 27.26 3.48
C GLY A 133 0.66 25.99 2.85
N VAL A 134 1.98 25.94 2.73
CA VAL A 134 2.73 24.77 2.27
C VAL A 134 3.83 24.49 3.29
N TYR A 135 3.94 23.24 3.73
CA TYR A 135 4.94 22.78 4.68
C TYR A 135 5.78 21.68 4.05
N SER A 136 7.06 21.60 4.41
CA SER A 136 7.96 20.55 3.97
C SER A 136 8.32 19.59 5.12
N PHE A 137 8.47 18.31 4.81
CA PHE A 137 9.03 17.31 5.73
C PHE A 137 10.56 17.34 5.81
N ASN A 138 11.22 17.85 4.77
CA ASN A 138 12.66 18.15 4.81
C ASN A 138 12.85 19.64 5.15
N GLU A 139 13.96 19.97 5.80
CA GLU A 139 14.36 21.37 5.96
C GLU A 139 14.73 21.95 4.59
N ILE A 140 13.99 22.96 4.14
CA ILE A 140 14.17 23.64 2.85
C ILE A 140 14.08 25.15 3.09
N GLU A 141 15.03 25.90 2.57
CA GLU A 141 15.06 27.36 2.71
C GLU A 141 13.80 28.01 2.13
N GLY A 142 13.20 28.95 2.87
CA GLY A 142 12.00 29.67 2.44
C GLY A 142 10.69 28.87 2.50
N CYS A 143 10.72 27.63 3.00
CA CYS A 143 9.52 26.83 3.26
C CYS A 143 9.35 26.59 4.76
N GLN A 144 8.10 26.62 5.24
CA GLN A 144 7.81 26.22 6.61
C GLN A 144 8.10 24.73 6.78
N HIS A 145 8.69 24.34 7.91
CA HIS A 145 8.96 22.95 8.20
C HIS A 145 7.79 22.33 8.97
N TYR A 146 7.44 21.07 8.71
CA TYR A 146 6.29 20.44 9.33
C TYR A 146 6.41 20.34 10.87
N SER A 147 7.64 20.36 11.40
CA SER A 147 7.87 20.35 12.85
C SER A 147 7.36 21.62 13.54
N GLU A 148 7.11 22.71 12.81
CA GLU A 148 6.41 23.89 13.35
C GLU A 148 5.02 23.53 13.88
N LEU A 149 4.38 22.47 13.34
CA LEU A 149 3.13 21.95 13.90
C LEU A 149 3.33 21.37 15.29
N PHE A 150 4.47 20.77 15.58
CA PHE A 150 4.75 20.27 16.92
C PHE A 150 4.91 21.43 17.89
N GLU A 151 5.60 22.51 17.50
CA GLU A 151 5.72 23.73 18.31
C GLU A 151 4.35 24.36 18.58
N LEU A 152 3.52 24.54 17.55
CA LEU A 152 2.16 25.07 17.70
C LEU A 152 1.26 24.14 18.53
N GLY A 153 1.47 22.82 18.38
CA GLY A 153 0.76 21.76 19.08
C GLY A 153 1.32 21.43 20.47
N LYS A 154 2.40 22.07 20.94
CA LYS A 154 2.90 21.88 22.32
C LYS A 154 1.90 22.34 23.36
N ASP A 155 1.19 23.42 23.07
CA ASP A 155 0.12 23.90 23.95
C ASP A 155 -1.13 23.01 23.80
N GLU A 156 -1.46 22.32 24.89
CA GLU A 156 -2.53 21.35 25.01
C GLU A 156 -3.89 21.95 25.40
N SER A 157 -4.01 23.28 25.48
CA SER A 157 -5.24 23.98 25.88
C SER A 157 -6.48 23.59 25.05
N ASN A 158 -6.30 23.17 23.80
CA ASN A 158 -7.37 22.71 22.91
C ASN A 158 -7.45 21.19 22.74
N GLN A 159 -6.78 20.38 23.58
CA GLN A 159 -6.86 18.91 23.48
C GLN A 159 -8.28 18.39 23.66
N SER A 160 -9.08 19.01 24.54
CA SER A 160 -10.49 18.64 24.72
C SER A 160 -11.31 18.83 23.44
N GLU A 161 -11.00 19.83 22.62
CA GLU A 161 -11.61 19.99 21.29
C GLU A 161 -11.14 18.90 20.33
N VAL A 162 -9.86 18.50 20.35
CA VAL A 162 -9.37 17.36 19.55
C VAL A 162 -10.14 16.08 19.88
N GLU A 163 -10.31 15.76 21.17
CA GLU A 163 -11.07 14.57 21.58
C GLU A 163 -12.55 14.67 21.19
N ALA A 164 -13.16 15.86 21.29
CA ALA A 164 -14.54 16.08 20.85
C ALA A 164 -14.70 15.88 19.34
N ARG A 165 -13.78 16.42 18.52
CA ARG A 165 -13.77 16.24 17.06
C ARG A 165 -13.60 14.76 16.69
N LYS A 166 -12.63 14.10 17.31
CA LYS A 166 -12.33 12.68 17.10
C LYS A 166 -13.50 11.78 17.46
N ALA A 167 -14.23 12.10 18.53
CA ALA A 167 -15.44 11.37 18.93
C ALA A 167 -16.60 11.57 17.93
N ASP A 168 -16.69 12.74 17.28
CA ASP A 168 -17.71 13.06 16.26
C ASP A 168 -17.43 12.45 14.88
N VAL A 169 -16.19 12.00 14.61
CA VAL A 169 -15.88 11.28 13.37
C VAL A 169 -16.54 9.90 13.37
N LYS A 170 -17.37 9.68 12.36
CA LYS A 170 -18.09 8.41 12.14
C LYS A 170 -17.33 7.50 11.16
N PRO A 171 -17.50 6.17 11.24
CA PRO A 171 -16.90 5.25 10.27
C PRO A 171 -17.30 5.57 8.81
N GLU A 172 -18.50 6.09 8.57
CA GLU A 172 -19.01 6.40 7.24
C GLU A 172 -18.54 7.77 6.72
N ASP A 173 -17.88 8.57 7.56
CA ASP A 173 -17.33 9.87 7.15
C ASP A 173 -16.20 9.65 6.12
N LEU A 174 -16.13 10.56 5.13
CA LEU A 174 -15.09 10.57 4.12
C LEU A 174 -13.72 10.75 4.79
N ALA A 175 -12.81 9.80 4.56
CA ALA A 175 -11.45 9.85 5.09
C ALA A 175 -10.47 10.42 4.06
N THR A 176 -10.66 10.08 2.79
CA THR A 176 -9.68 10.41 1.74
C THR A 176 -10.30 10.46 0.36
N ILE A 177 -9.72 11.29 -0.51
CA ILE A 177 -9.99 11.29 -1.95
C ILE A 177 -8.69 10.92 -2.65
N ILE A 178 -8.69 9.80 -3.38
CA ILE A 178 -7.52 9.32 -4.11
C ILE A 178 -7.75 9.51 -5.60
N TYR A 179 -6.86 10.26 -6.25
CA TYR A 179 -6.98 10.54 -7.67
C TYR A 179 -6.37 9.41 -8.51
N THR A 180 -7.17 8.84 -9.41
CA THR A 180 -6.74 7.80 -10.36
C THR A 180 -6.67 8.37 -11.77
N SER A 181 -5.68 7.96 -12.57
CA SER A 181 -5.61 8.33 -13.98
C SER A 181 -6.75 7.68 -14.76
N GLY A 182 -7.76 8.49 -15.14
CA GLY A 182 -8.86 8.02 -15.96
C GLY A 182 -8.42 7.76 -17.41
N THR A 183 -9.08 6.83 -18.11
CA THR A 183 -8.85 6.60 -19.56
C THR A 183 -9.15 7.83 -20.43
N THR A 184 -9.80 8.85 -19.87
CA THR A 184 -10.25 10.08 -20.54
C THR A 184 -9.33 11.29 -20.26
N GLY A 185 -8.17 11.10 -19.64
CA GLY A 185 -7.12 12.12 -19.47
C GLY A 185 -7.16 12.85 -18.12
N THR A 186 -8.34 13.26 -17.64
CA THR A 186 -8.46 13.94 -16.33
C THR A 186 -8.53 12.93 -15.17
N PRO A 187 -7.71 13.10 -14.11
CA PRO A 187 -7.77 12.23 -12.94
C PRO A 187 -9.13 12.25 -12.23
N LYS A 188 -9.59 11.12 -11.69
CA LYS A 188 -10.87 11.01 -10.98
C LYS A 188 -10.63 10.83 -9.49
N GLY A 189 -11.28 11.62 -8.65
CA GLY A 189 -11.17 11.50 -7.20
C GLY A 189 -12.07 10.40 -6.66
N VAL A 190 -11.51 9.25 -6.28
CA VAL A 190 -12.23 8.16 -5.61
C VAL A 190 -12.43 8.51 -4.14
N MET A 191 -13.68 8.58 -3.68
CA MET A 191 -14.02 8.85 -2.27
C MET A 191 -14.05 7.56 -1.45
N LEU A 192 -13.20 7.49 -0.42
CA LEU A 192 -13.18 6.36 0.52
C LEU A 192 -13.46 6.85 1.95
N SER A 193 -14.47 6.24 2.58
CA SER A 193 -14.77 6.44 3.99
C SER A 193 -13.74 5.75 4.88
N HIS A 194 -13.78 6.07 6.18
CA HIS A 194 -13.05 5.29 7.17
C HIS A 194 -13.42 3.81 7.12
N HIS A 195 -14.70 3.48 7.07
CA HIS A 195 -15.22 2.11 7.07
C HIS A 195 -14.78 1.33 5.84
N ASN A 196 -14.71 1.97 4.67
CA ASN A 196 -14.24 1.30 3.46
C ASN A 196 -12.83 0.74 3.64
N ILE A 197 -11.95 1.52 4.27
CA ILE A 197 -10.55 1.15 4.45
C ILE A 197 -10.35 0.27 5.69
N THR A 198 -11.03 0.57 6.82
CA THR A 198 -10.89 -0.23 8.05
C THR A 198 -11.43 -1.65 7.86
N SER A 199 -12.60 -1.81 7.24
CA SER A 199 -13.14 -3.14 6.92
C SER A 199 -12.19 -3.92 6.01
N ASN A 200 -11.68 -3.30 4.95
CA ASN A 200 -10.75 -3.94 4.02
C ASN A 200 -9.46 -4.40 4.70
N ALA A 201 -8.86 -3.56 5.54
CA ALA A 201 -7.69 -3.89 6.32
C ALA A 201 -7.96 -5.08 7.26
N LEU A 202 -9.02 -5.00 8.07
CA LEU A 202 -9.37 -6.05 9.05
C LEU A 202 -9.69 -7.40 8.38
N ASP A 203 -10.41 -7.38 7.26
CA ASP A 203 -10.75 -8.59 6.50
C ASP A 203 -9.55 -9.19 5.76
N SER A 204 -8.48 -8.40 5.57
CA SER A 204 -7.23 -8.81 4.94
C SER A 204 -6.17 -9.29 5.94
N VAL A 205 -6.20 -8.88 7.22
CA VAL A 205 -5.25 -9.32 8.26
C VAL A 205 -5.01 -10.84 8.26
N PRO A 206 -6.04 -11.71 8.20
CA PRO A 206 -5.83 -13.16 8.26
C PRO A 206 -5.07 -13.74 7.07
N ARG A 207 -4.88 -12.97 5.98
CA ARG A 207 -4.26 -13.42 4.73
C ARG A 207 -2.73 -13.31 4.74
N LEU A 208 -2.16 -12.52 5.65
CA LEU A 208 -0.72 -12.33 5.75
C LEU A 208 -0.10 -13.28 6.80
N PRO A 209 1.08 -13.86 6.54
CA PRO A 209 1.78 -14.70 7.50
C PRO A 209 2.51 -13.84 8.54
N LEU A 210 1.74 -13.15 9.37
CA LEU A 210 2.23 -12.26 10.42
C LEU A 210 2.75 -13.07 11.61
N ILE A 211 3.95 -12.74 12.07
CA ILE A 211 4.56 -13.21 13.31
C ILE A 211 4.31 -12.13 14.38
N ASP A 212 3.56 -12.48 15.42
CA ASP A 212 3.15 -11.53 16.45
C ASP A 212 4.36 -10.89 17.14
N GLY A 213 4.40 -9.56 17.18
CA GLY A 213 5.49 -8.79 17.81
C GLY A 213 6.86 -8.82 17.12
N GLU A 214 7.09 -9.70 16.12
CA GLU A 214 8.41 -9.89 15.50
C GLU A 214 8.46 -9.53 14.01
N THR A 215 7.28 -9.38 13.38
CA THR A 215 7.21 -9.08 11.94
C THR A 215 7.90 -7.76 11.62
N ARG A 216 8.79 -7.81 10.63
CA ARG A 216 9.46 -6.65 10.04
C ARG A 216 9.06 -6.59 8.57
N VAL A 217 8.64 -5.41 8.13
CA VAL A 217 8.23 -5.17 6.74
C VAL A 217 9.13 -4.12 6.13
N LEU A 218 9.53 -4.32 4.88
CA LEU A 218 10.15 -3.27 4.08
C LEU A 218 9.10 -2.70 3.11
N SER A 219 8.66 -1.47 3.40
CA SER A 219 7.68 -0.70 2.66
C SER A 219 8.37 0.22 1.65
N PHE A 220 7.93 0.21 0.39
CA PHE A 220 8.48 1.08 -0.66
C PHE A 220 7.50 1.39 -1.79
N LEU A 221 6.35 0.69 -1.88
CA LEU A 221 5.31 1.09 -2.81
C LEU A 221 4.74 2.44 -2.37
N PRO A 222 4.36 3.34 -3.29
CA PRO A 222 3.90 4.68 -2.90
C PRO A 222 2.72 4.63 -1.91
N ILE A 223 2.92 5.17 -0.70
CA ILE A 223 1.89 5.20 0.36
C ILE A 223 0.67 6.06 0.00
N CYS A 224 0.81 6.95 -0.98
CA CYS A 224 -0.31 7.67 -1.55
C CYS A 224 -1.28 6.78 -2.35
N HIS A 225 -0.83 5.60 -2.77
CA HIS A 225 -1.68 4.58 -3.37
C HIS A 225 -2.37 3.75 -2.29
N ILE A 226 -3.65 3.43 -2.51
CA ILE A 226 -4.46 2.74 -1.49
C ILE A 226 -3.91 1.36 -1.11
N PHE A 227 -3.21 0.68 -2.02
CA PHE A 227 -2.61 -0.64 -1.77
C PHE A 227 -1.62 -0.61 -0.62
N GLU A 228 -0.62 0.27 -0.69
CA GLU A 228 0.36 0.36 0.38
C GLU A 228 -0.30 0.92 1.65
N ARG A 229 -1.15 1.94 1.52
CA ARG A 229 -1.81 2.55 2.68
C ARG A 229 -2.61 1.55 3.52
N VAL A 230 -3.35 0.62 2.88
CA VAL A 230 -4.07 -0.43 3.60
C VAL A 230 -3.14 -1.43 4.27
N LEU A 231 -2.03 -1.81 3.61
CA LEU A 231 -1.02 -2.68 4.21
C LEU A 231 -0.42 -2.05 5.47
N ILE A 232 -0.19 -0.74 5.49
CA ILE A 232 0.29 -0.03 6.68
C ILE A 232 -0.68 -0.20 7.86
N TYR A 233 -1.99 -0.07 7.66
CA TYR A 233 -2.97 -0.30 8.73
C TYR A 233 -3.02 -1.76 9.18
N ILE A 234 -2.88 -2.72 8.25
CA ILE A 234 -2.76 -4.15 8.57
C ILE A 234 -1.53 -4.40 9.46
N TYR A 235 -0.38 -3.80 9.11
CA TYR A 235 0.85 -3.93 9.87
C TYR A 235 0.74 -3.29 11.26
N GLN A 236 0.10 -2.12 11.36
CA GLN A 236 -0.18 -1.49 12.65
C GLN A 236 -1.05 -2.39 13.54
N TYR A 237 -2.15 -2.91 13.00
CA TYR A 237 -3.03 -3.86 13.70
C TYR A 237 -2.28 -5.12 14.16
N ALA A 238 -1.37 -5.60 13.32
CA ALA A 238 -0.54 -6.77 13.60
C ALA A 238 0.54 -6.53 14.65
N GLY A 239 0.88 -5.27 14.96
CA GLY A 239 2.03 -4.94 15.80
C GLY A 239 3.38 -5.02 15.08
N ALA A 240 3.39 -5.08 13.75
CA ALA A 240 4.61 -5.21 12.95
C ALA A 240 5.42 -3.90 12.92
N SER A 241 6.74 -4.03 12.77
CA SER A 241 7.66 -2.90 12.57
C SER A 241 7.78 -2.59 11.09
N ILE A 242 7.47 -1.36 10.71
CA ILE A 242 7.42 -0.91 9.31
C ILE A 242 8.67 -0.09 9.01
N TYR A 243 9.53 -0.60 8.13
CA TYR A 243 10.73 0.08 7.65
C TYR A 243 10.45 0.67 6.27
N PHE A 244 10.66 1.96 6.11
CA PHE A 244 10.46 2.63 4.83
C PHE A 244 11.77 2.70 4.05
N ALA A 245 11.77 2.14 2.83
CA ALA A 245 12.95 2.15 1.97
C ALA A 245 13.32 3.59 1.54
N GLU A 246 14.62 3.85 1.40
CA GLU A 246 15.15 5.16 1.02
C GLU A 246 14.81 5.51 -0.43
N ALA A 247 14.80 4.50 -1.31
CA ALA A 247 14.47 4.62 -2.73
C ALA A 247 14.31 3.22 -3.36
N LEU A 248 13.76 3.17 -4.59
CA LEU A 248 13.55 1.90 -5.32
C LEU A 248 14.85 1.16 -5.66
N ASP A 249 15.94 1.88 -5.93
CA ASP A 249 17.25 1.30 -6.24
C ASP A 249 18.00 0.83 -4.98
N LYS A 250 17.58 1.30 -3.79
CA LYS A 250 18.13 0.95 -2.47
C LYS A 250 17.47 -0.24 -1.79
N ILE A 251 16.38 -0.79 -2.36
CA ILE A 251 15.62 -1.91 -1.78
C ILE A 251 16.52 -3.08 -1.36
N GLY A 252 17.48 -3.49 -2.20
CA GLY A 252 18.37 -4.61 -1.89
C GLY A 252 19.35 -4.32 -0.74
N GLU A 253 19.84 -3.08 -0.62
CA GLU A 253 20.70 -2.65 0.49
C GLU A 253 19.87 -2.57 1.79
N ASN A 254 18.71 -1.91 1.73
CA ASN A 254 17.80 -1.78 2.88
C ASN A 254 17.29 -3.15 3.34
N ALA A 255 16.96 -4.07 2.43
CA ALA A 255 16.52 -5.42 2.79
C ALA A 255 17.60 -6.20 3.56
N LYS A 256 18.88 -6.03 3.20
CA LYS A 256 20.00 -6.67 3.92
C LYS A 256 20.18 -6.12 5.34
N GLU A 257 19.98 -4.82 5.51
CA GLU A 257 20.04 -4.17 6.83
C GLU A 257 18.84 -4.56 7.72
N VAL A 258 17.63 -4.53 7.15
CA VAL A 258 16.36 -4.72 7.86
C VAL A 258 16.01 -6.19 8.09
N LYS A 259 16.43 -7.07 7.17
CA LYS A 259 16.03 -8.48 7.09
C LYS A 259 14.50 -8.64 7.20
N PRO A 260 13.74 -8.10 6.23
CA PRO A 260 12.28 -8.10 6.31
C PRO A 260 11.73 -9.53 6.19
N HIS A 261 10.62 -9.79 6.86
CA HIS A 261 9.84 -11.02 6.70
C HIS A 261 8.85 -10.92 5.56
N LEU A 262 8.30 -9.72 5.36
CA LEU A 262 7.29 -9.40 4.35
C LEU A 262 7.71 -8.18 3.51
N MET A 263 7.33 -8.19 2.24
CA MET A 263 7.44 -7.05 1.33
C MET A 263 6.18 -6.94 0.46
N SER A 264 5.70 -5.73 0.20
CA SER A 264 4.75 -5.48 -0.87
C SER A 264 5.52 -5.26 -2.17
N VAL A 265 5.06 -5.83 -3.29
CA VAL A 265 5.75 -5.74 -4.58
C VAL A 265 4.76 -5.51 -5.72
N VAL A 266 5.29 -5.13 -6.87
CA VAL A 266 4.56 -5.08 -8.15
C VAL A 266 5.25 -6.03 -9.14
N PRO A 267 4.54 -6.63 -10.10
CA PRO A 267 5.11 -7.59 -11.06
C PRO A 267 6.37 -7.07 -11.75
N ARG A 268 6.35 -5.80 -12.17
CA ARG A 268 7.49 -5.13 -12.83
C ARG A 268 8.76 -5.12 -11.99
N LEU A 269 8.65 -5.07 -10.66
CA LEU A 269 9.81 -5.13 -9.79
C LEU A 269 10.37 -6.56 -9.73
N LEU A 270 9.50 -7.56 -9.62
CA LEU A 270 9.91 -8.98 -9.63
C LEU A 270 10.57 -9.34 -10.96
N GLU A 271 10.03 -8.86 -12.08
CA GLU A 271 10.63 -8.97 -13.42
C GLU A 271 12.05 -8.40 -13.43
N LYS A 272 12.22 -7.13 -13.01
CA LYS A 272 13.55 -6.49 -12.97
C LYS A 272 14.55 -7.22 -12.07
N VAL A 273 14.10 -7.68 -10.91
CA VAL A 273 14.95 -8.45 -9.98
C VAL A 273 15.35 -9.77 -10.62
N PHE A 274 14.40 -10.49 -11.22
CA PHE A 274 14.65 -11.74 -11.92
C PHE A 274 15.63 -11.54 -13.08
N ASP A 275 15.41 -10.56 -13.96
CA ASP A 275 16.28 -10.24 -15.09
C ASP A 275 17.72 -9.92 -14.63
N LYS A 276 17.87 -9.15 -13.55
CA LYS A 276 19.18 -8.83 -12.98
C LYS A 276 19.88 -10.06 -12.41
N ILE A 277 19.12 -11.01 -11.85
CA ILE A 277 19.67 -12.27 -11.36
C ILE A 277 20.09 -13.18 -12.53
N MET A 278 19.27 -13.26 -13.58
CA MET A 278 19.58 -14.00 -14.80
C MET A 278 20.83 -13.45 -15.49
N PHE A 279 20.95 -12.12 -15.62
CA PHE A 279 22.13 -11.49 -16.20
C PHE A 279 23.43 -11.83 -15.44
N LYS A 280 23.38 -11.84 -14.10
CA LYS A 280 24.52 -12.28 -13.27
C LYS A 280 24.89 -13.75 -13.45
N ALA A 281 23.97 -14.58 -13.94
CA ALA A 281 24.26 -15.98 -14.23
C ALA A 281 25.06 -16.15 -15.52
N ASP A 282 24.94 -15.21 -16.45
CA ASP A 282 25.72 -15.19 -17.69
C ASP A 282 27.21 -14.92 -17.41
N ASP A 283 27.51 -14.22 -16.31
CA ASP A 283 28.88 -14.03 -15.80
C ASP A 283 29.47 -15.30 -15.14
N LEU A 284 28.65 -16.31 -14.84
CA LEU A 284 29.12 -17.58 -14.29
C LEU A 284 29.62 -18.48 -15.41
N SER A 285 30.63 -19.31 -15.11
CA SER A 285 31.17 -20.28 -16.05
C SER A 285 31.13 -21.72 -15.52
N GLY A 286 31.10 -22.68 -16.45
CA GLY A 286 31.22 -24.11 -16.15
C GLY A 286 30.08 -24.66 -15.31
N ILE A 287 30.41 -25.43 -14.26
CA ILE A 287 29.42 -26.16 -13.47
C ILE A 287 28.50 -25.24 -12.66
N LYS A 288 28.99 -24.06 -12.24
CA LYS A 288 28.20 -23.08 -11.47
C LYS A 288 27.05 -22.52 -12.32
N GLN A 289 27.32 -22.24 -13.59
CA GLN A 289 26.32 -21.77 -14.54
C GLN A 289 25.27 -22.85 -14.83
N LYS A 290 25.71 -24.09 -15.09
CA LYS A 290 24.80 -25.22 -15.30
C LYS A 290 23.88 -25.48 -14.10
N LEU A 291 24.43 -25.44 -12.89
CA LEU A 291 23.65 -25.59 -11.65
C LEU A 291 22.66 -24.44 -11.45
N PHE A 292 23.02 -23.22 -11.83
CA PHE A 292 22.13 -22.07 -11.77
C PHE A 292 20.91 -22.27 -12.69
N TYR A 293 21.13 -22.53 -13.99
CA TYR A 293 20.00 -22.69 -14.92
C TYR A 293 19.16 -23.92 -14.57
N TRP A 294 19.78 -25.02 -14.13
CA TRP A 294 19.05 -26.18 -13.62
C TRP A 294 18.13 -25.82 -12.44
N ALA A 295 18.59 -24.99 -11.51
CA ALA A 295 17.77 -24.57 -10.37
C ALA A 295 16.61 -23.66 -10.82
N VAL A 296 16.83 -22.77 -11.79
CA VAL A 296 15.78 -21.92 -12.37
C VAL A 296 14.74 -22.77 -13.09
N GLU A 297 15.14 -23.67 -13.98
CA GLU A 297 14.25 -24.62 -14.68
C GLU A 297 13.43 -25.46 -13.69
N LEU A 298 14.07 -25.93 -12.61
CA LEU A 298 13.38 -26.63 -11.53
C LEU A 298 12.34 -25.75 -10.85
N GLY A 299 12.68 -24.48 -10.59
CA GLY A 299 11.78 -23.50 -9.98
C GLY A 299 10.59 -23.13 -10.88
N GLU A 300 10.77 -23.12 -12.20
CA GLU A 300 9.68 -22.87 -13.17
C GLU A 300 8.62 -23.97 -13.17
N GLN A 301 8.98 -25.17 -12.74
CA GLN A 301 8.07 -26.31 -12.61
C GLN A 301 7.39 -26.36 -11.24
N TRP A 302 7.72 -25.47 -10.31
CA TRP A 302 7.25 -25.54 -8.93
C TRP A 302 5.74 -25.44 -8.83
N GLU A 303 5.12 -26.38 -8.12
CA GLU A 303 3.72 -26.36 -7.74
C GLU A 303 3.60 -26.35 -6.20
N PRO A 304 2.60 -25.65 -5.63
CA PRO A 304 2.45 -25.57 -4.19
C PRO A 304 2.09 -26.92 -3.56
N TYR A 305 2.27 -27.01 -2.24
CA TYR A 305 1.83 -28.16 -1.43
C TYR A 305 2.47 -29.51 -1.79
N GLY A 306 3.66 -29.50 -2.40
CA GLY A 306 4.42 -30.71 -2.72
C GLY A 306 3.80 -31.54 -3.86
N ALA A 307 2.99 -30.91 -4.72
CA ALA A 307 2.27 -31.60 -5.80
C ALA A 307 3.19 -32.33 -6.80
N ASN A 308 4.45 -31.91 -6.90
CA ASN A 308 5.45 -32.52 -7.80
C ASN A 308 6.12 -33.79 -7.22
N GLY A 309 5.79 -34.18 -6.00
CA GLY A 309 6.25 -35.42 -5.36
C GLY A 309 7.64 -35.36 -4.73
N ALA A 310 7.96 -36.38 -3.92
CA ALA A 310 9.12 -36.37 -3.02
C ALA A 310 10.49 -36.22 -3.73
N TRP A 311 10.62 -36.76 -4.94
CA TRP A 311 11.87 -36.66 -5.71
C TRP A 311 12.14 -35.25 -6.22
N TYR A 312 11.09 -34.55 -6.68
CA TYR A 312 11.18 -33.14 -7.04
C TYR A 312 11.55 -32.31 -5.81
N GLU A 313 10.88 -32.52 -4.67
CA GLU A 313 11.17 -31.81 -3.43
C GLU A 313 12.60 -32.03 -2.92
N PHE A 314 13.15 -33.24 -3.12
CA PHE A 314 14.56 -33.51 -2.82
C PHE A 314 15.51 -32.69 -3.71
N LYS A 315 15.28 -32.65 -5.02
CA LYS A 315 16.03 -31.77 -5.94
C LYS A 315 15.90 -30.30 -5.54
N LEU A 316 14.70 -29.88 -5.16
CA LEU A 316 14.42 -28.51 -4.77
C LEU A 316 15.15 -28.12 -3.48
N LYS A 317 15.30 -29.04 -2.52
CA LYS A 317 16.14 -28.82 -1.33
C LYS A 317 17.60 -28.56 -1.71
N ILE A 318 18.13 -29.30 -2.69
CA ILE A 318 19.50 -29.07 -3.20
C ILE A 318 19.60 -27.70 -3.88
N ALA A 319 18.67 -27.36 -4.76
CA ALA A 319 18.61 -26.04 -5.40
C ALA A 319 18.50 -24.91 -4.37
N ASN A 320 17.73 -25.12 -3.30
CA ASN A 320 17.58 -24.17 -2.20
C ASN A 320 18.84 -23.94 -1.39
N ALA A 321 19.66 -24.97 -1.19
CA ALA A 321 20.92 -24.86 -0.48
C ALA A 321 22.00 -24.16 -1.33
N LEU A 322 22.05 -24.45 -2.63
CA LEU A 322 23.14 -24.02 -3.50
C LEU A 322 22.89 -22.68 -4.22
N ILE A 323 21.66 -22.45 -4.66
CA ILE A 323 21.30 -21.33 -5.55
C ILE A 323 20.32 -20.37 -4.87
N PHE A 324 19.14 -20.84 -4.44
CA PHE A 324 18.11 -19.91 -3.92
C PHE A 324 18.45 -19.32 -2.54
N SER A 325 19.34 -19.95 -1.76
CA SER A 325 19.91 -19.35 -0.54
C SER A 325 20.51 -17.98 -0.80
N LYS A 326 21.27 -17.84 -1.90
CA LYS A 326 21.90 -16.57 -2.31
C LYS A 326 20.88 -15.52 -2.74
N TRP A 327 19.75 -15.96 -3.30
CA TRP A 327 18.65 -15.06 -3.67
C TRP A 327 17.99 -14.49 -2.41
N ARG A 328 17.70 -15.36 -1.42
CA ARG A 328 17.19 -14.93 -0.12
C ARG A 328 18.16 -13.98 0.58
N GLU A 329 19.45 -14.32 0.62
CA GLU A 329 20.49 -13.46 1.20
C GLU A 329 20.55 -12.07 0.54
N ALA A 330 20.30 -11.96 -0.76
CA ALA A 330 20.24 -10.69 -1.46
C ALA A 330 19.08 -9.79 -0.99
N LEU A 331 18.03 -10.38 -0.40
CA LEU A 331 16.85 -9.73 0.16
C LEU A 331 16.81 -9.84 1.70
N GLY A 332 17.96 -10.04 2.35
CA GLY A 332 18.09 -10.04 3.81
C GLY A 332 17.93 -11.40 4.50
N GLY A 333 17.67 -12.47 3.76
CA GLY A 333 17.71 -13.85 4.23
C GLY A 333 16.47 -14.35 4.98
N GLU A 334 15.68 -13.44 5.55
CA GLU A 334 14.48 -13.74 6.35
C GLU A 334 13.16 -13.48 5.60
N LEU A 335 13.23 -13.01 4.35
CA LEU A 335 12.05 -12.78 3.53
C LEU A 335 11.36 -14.10 3.20
N THR A 336 10.11 -14.23 3.62
CA THR A 336 9.30 -15.43 3.39
C THR A 336 8.17 -15.17 2.40
N THR A 337 7.61 -13.96 2.37
CA THR A 337 6.44 -13.64 1.56
C THR A 337 6.55 -12.26 0.93
N MET A 338 6.21 -12.20 -0.36
CA MET A 338 6.01 -10.98 -1.12
C MET A 338 4.55 -10.90 -1.55
N VAL A 339 3.88 -9.77 -1.27
CA VAL A 339 2.49 -9.55 -1.69
C VAL A 339 2.50 -8.75 -2.99
N SER A 340 2.07 -9.36 -4.09
CA SER A 340 2.09 -8.75 -5.42
C SER A 340 0.71 -8.25 -5.83
N GLY A 341 0.61 -7.03 -6.35
CA GLY A 341 -0.64 -6.46 -6.86
C GLY A 341 -0.43 -5.45 -7.99
N SER A 342 -1.48 -4.66 -8.28
CA SER A 342 -1.52 -3.59 -9.31
C SER A 342 -1.52 -4.03 -10.77
N ALA A 343 -0.86 -5.14 -11.12
CA ALA A 343 -0.83 -5.69 -12.47
C ALA A 343 -0.82 -7.23 -12.46
N ALA A 344 -1.05 -7.84 -13.61
CA ALA A 344 -0.94 -9.28 -13.78
C ALA A 344 0.52 -9.74 -13.58
N LEU A 345 0.71 -10.80 -12.78
CA LEU A 345 2.02 -11.41 -12.58
C LEU A 345 2.18 -12.61 -13.53
N GLN A 346 3.36 -12.71 -14.15
CA GLN A 346 3.70 -13.91 -14.92
C GLN A 346 3.82 -15.11 -13.97
N SER A 347 3.07 -16.19 -14.23
CA SER A 347 3.09 -17.39 -13.38
C SER A 347 4.51 -17.94 -13.19
N ARG A 348 5.38 -17.83 -14.20
CA ARG A 348 6.80 -18.19 -14.11
C ARG A 348 7.49 -17.56 -12.92
N LEU A 349 7.30 -16.25 -12.70
CA LEU A 349 7.92 -15.53 -11.59
C LEU A 349 7.35 -16.00 -10.24
N SER A 350 6.03 -16.14 -10.16
CA SER A 350 5.34 -16.67 -8.98
C SER A 350 5.92 -18.04 -8.59
N ARG A 351 6.15 -18.93 -9.56
CA ARG A 351 6.75 -20.25 -9.35
C ARG A 351 8.20 -20.17 -8.88
N VAL A 352 9.07 -19.49 -9.62
CA VAL A 352 10.52 -19.49 -9.33
C VAL A 352 10.82 -18.87 -7.97
N PHE A 353 10.21 -17.74 -7.63
CA PHE A 353 10.41 -17.11 -6.33
C PHE A 353 9.87 -17.98 -5.18
N SER A 354 8.69 -18.59 -5.37
CA SER A 354 8.11 -19.50 -4.37
C SER A 354 8.93 -20.77 -4.18
N ALA A 355 9.50 -21.33 -5.25
CA ALA A 355 10.46 -22.44 -5.20
C ALA A 355 11.71 -22.07 -4.39
N GLY A 356 12.13 -20.81 -4.48
CA GLY A 356 13.21 -20.23 -3.69
C GLY A 356 12.83 -19.86 -2.26
N GLY A 357 11.66 -20.26 -1.77
CA GLY A 357 11.21 -20.03 -0.40
C GLY A 357 10.70 -18.61 -0.12
N MET A 358 10.49 -17.80 -1.16
CA MET A 358 9.91 -16.45 -1.07
C MET A 358 8.56 -16.46 -1.80
N GLN A 359 7.50 -16.84 -1.10
CA GLN A 359 6.18 -16.99 -1.72
C GLN A 359 5.67 -15.66 -2.27
N VAL A 360 5.15 -15.66 -3.50
CA VAL A 360 4.55 -14.47 -4.12
C VAL A 360 3.03 -14.57 -4.05
N MET A 361 2.43 -13.94 -3.04
CA MET A 361 0.97 -13.92 -2.87
C MET A 361 0.36 -12.84 -3.77
N GLU A 362 -0.31 -13.26 -4.83
CA GLU A 362 -1.00 -12.35 -5.76
C GLU A 362 -2.33 -11.86 -5.16
N GLY A 363 -2.58 -10.56 -5.29
CA GLY A 363 -3.83 -9.92 -4.89
C GLY A 363 -4.42 -9.06 -6.01
N TYR A 364 -5.75 -8.94 -6.00
CA TYR A 364 -6.52 -8.14 -6.95
C TYR A 364 -7.35 -7.09 -6.21
N GLY A 365 -7.46 -5.91 -6.82
CA GLY A 365 -8.14 -4.77 -6.25
C GLY A 365 -7.96 -3.51 -7.08
N LEU A 366 -8.84 -2.55 -6.84
CA LEU A 366 -8.83 -1.21 -7.45
C LEU A 366 -8.85 -0.16 -6.36
N THR A 367 -8.55 1.09 -6.70
CA THR A 367 -8.72 2.20 -5.75
C THR A 367 -10.16 2.29 -5.25
N GLU A 368 -11.11 2.06 -6.15
CA GLU A 368 -12.55 2.02 -5.91
C GLU A 368 -13.01 0.90 -4.96
N THR A 369 -12.12 -0.02 -4.57
CA THR A 369 -12.45 -1.18 -3.71
C THR A 369 -11.56 -1.28 -2.47
N SER A 370 -10.88 -0.19 -2.12
CA SER A 370 -10.16 0.03 -0.86
C SER A 370 -9.03 -0.93 -0.41
N PRO A 371 -8.13 -1.48 -1.24
CA PRO A 371 -8.35 -2.00 -2.58
C PRO A 371 -8.70 -3.49 -2.60
N VAL A 372 -8.40 -4.25 -1.54
CA VAL A 372 -8.26 -5.71 -1.65
C VAL A 372 -9.62 -6.35 -1.89
N VAL A 373 -9.73 -7.11 -2.97
CA VAL A 373 -10.94 -7.88 -3.30
C VAL A 373 -10.67 -9.35 -3.05
N SER A 374 -9.55 -9.83 -3.57
CA SER A 374 -9.05 -11.19 -3.37
C SER A 374 -7.55 -11.16 -3.17
N VAL A 375 -7.04 -12.15 -2.44
CA VAL A 375 -5.59 -12.34 -2.27
C VAL A 375 -5.29 -13.79 -1.96
N GLY A 376 -4.16 -14.27 -2.48
CA GLY A 376 -3.62 -15.59 -2.16
C GLY A 376 -3.14 -15.66 -0.71
N MET A 377 -3.20 -16.85 -0.12
CA MET A 377 -2.64 -17.14 1.19
C MET A 377 -2.09 -18.56 1.19
N TYR A 378 -0.82 -18.75 1.52
CA TYR A 378 -0.21 -20.09 1.43
C TYR A 378 -0.85 -21.08 2.42
N ARG A 379 -1.17 -20.62 3.64
CA ARG A 379 -1.88 -21.43 4.65
C ARG A 379 -3.26 -21.86 4.16
N ASP A 380 -3.79 -22.94 4.74
CA ASP A 380 -5.16 -23.42 4.51
C ASP A 380 -5.46 -23.78 3.04
N LYS A 381 -4.42 -24.07 2.25
CA LYS A 381 -4.51 -24.37 0.81
C LYS A 381 -5.17 -23.25 -0.02
N HIS A 382 -4.98 -21.98 0.37
CA HIS A 382 -5.56 -20.81 -0.28
C HIS A 382 -4.60 -20.11 -1.28
N TYR A 383 -3.65 -20.86 -1.84
CA TYR A 383 -2.72 -20.37 -2.83
C TYR A 383 -2.72 -21.28 -4.06
N LYS A 384 -2.89 -20.69 -5.24
CA LYS A 384 -2.91 -21.39 -6.52
C LYS A 384 -2.23 -20.50 -7.57
N VAL A 385 -1.21 -21.05 -8.22
CA VAL A 385 -0.42 -20.30 -9.22
C VAL A 385 -1.31 -19.88 -10.40
N GLY A 386 -1.15 -18.64 -10.85
CA GLY A 386 -1.94 -18.09 -11.95
C GLY A 386 -3.34 -17.62 -11.56
N THR A 387 -3.60 -17.47 -10.26
CA THR A 387 -4.84 -16.90 -9.71
C THR A 387 -4.50 -15.75 -8.76
N VAL A 388 -5.45 -14.84 -8.54
CA VAL A 388 -5.32 -13.72 -7.59
C VAL A 388 -5.93 -14.05 -6.23
N GLY A 389 -5.96 -15.35 -5.89
CA GLY A 389 -6.50 -15.87 -4.64
C GLY A 389 -8.02 -15.91 -4.58
N LYS A 390 -8.53 -16.07 -3.36
CA LYS A 390 -9.98 -16.11 -3.08
C LYS A 390 -10.45 -14.75 -2.56
N PRO A 391 -11.72 -14.37 -2.76
CA PRO A 391 -12.29 -13.17 -2.15
C PRO A 391 -12.02 -13.09 -0.65
N ILE A 392 -11.74 -11.90 -0.14
CA ILE A 392 -11.61 -11.66 1.31
C ILE A 392 -12.99 -11.73 1.99
N ARG A 393 -12.99 -11.73 3.33
CA ARG A 393 -14.26 -11.76 4.08
C ARG A 393 -15.10 -10.54 3.75
N ASN A 394 -16.42 -10.69 3.82
CA ASN A 394 -17.42 -9.65 3.56
C ASN A 394 -17.39 -9.02 2.15
N VAL A 395 -16.56 -9.54 1.23
CA VAL A 395 -16.51 -9.11 -0.16
C VAL A 395 -17.06 -10.22 -1.05
N GLU A 396 -18.15 -9.91 -1.72
CA GLU A 396 -18.78 -10.76 -2.71
C GLU A 396 -18.24 -10.42 -4.10
N VAL A 397 -17.86 -11.46 -4.83
CA VAL A 397 -17.42 -11.36 -6.22
C VAL A 397 -18.37 -12.17 -7.10
N LYS A 398 -18.91 -11.53 -8.12
CA LYS A 398 -19.78 -12.14 -9.12
C LYS A 398 -19.18 -11.91 -10.51
N ILE A 399 -19.31 -12.90 -11.40
CA ILE A 399 -18.95 -12.76 -12.81
C ILE A 399 -20.23 -12.48 -13.61
N ALA A 400 -20.26 -11.38 -14.36
CA ALA A 400 -21.36 -11.02 -15.25
C ALA A 400 -21.37 -11.90 -16.52
N GLU A 401 -22.46 -11.87 -17.28
CA GLU A 401 -22.60 -12.67 -18.51
C GLU A 401 -21.52 -12.39 -19.56
N ASP A 402 -21.00 -11.15 -19.61
CA ASP A 402 -19.93 -10.73 -20.53
C ASP A 402 -18.51 -11.02 -19.99
N GLY A 403 -18.43 -11.66 -18.82
CA GLY A 403 -17.20 -11.99 -18.10
C GLY A 403 -16.67 -10.90 -17.19
N GLU A 404 -17.35 -9.75 -17.06
CA GLU A 404 -16.95 -8.66 -16.17
C GLU A 404 -17.02 -9.06 -14.69
N ILE A 405 -16.03 -8.65 -13.91
CA ILE A 405 -16.01 -8.86 -12.46
C ILE A 405 -16.86 -7.78 -11.79
N LEU A 406 -17.81 -8.21 -10.99
CA LEU A 406 -18.68 -7.36 -10.17
C LEU A 406 -18.36 -7.55 -8.70
N ILE A 407 -18.32 -6.46 -7.96
CA ILE A 407 -17.90 -6.47 -6.55
C ILE A 407 -18.97 -5.82 -5.69
N LYS A 408 -19.32 -6.48 -4.60
CA LYS A 408 -20.18 -5.93 -3.54
C LYS A 408 -19.51 -6.16 -2.19
N GLY A 409 -19.46 -5.14 -1.35
CA GLY A 409 -18.87 -5.26 -0.02
C GLY A 409 -18.65 -3.89 0.63
N PRO A 410 -18.27 -3.86 1.91
CA PRO A 410 -18.01 -2.62 2.63
C PRO A 410 -16.79 -1.87 2.09
N ASN A 411 -15.94 -2.53 1.30
CA ASN A 411 -14.73 -1.98 0.70
C ASN A 411 -14.99 -1.11 -0.54
N VAL A 412 -16.17 -1.19 -1.15
CA VAL A 412 -16.54 -0.42 -2.35
C VAL A 412 -16.65 1.07 -2.00
N MET A 413 -16.09 1.92 -2.85
CA MET A 413 -16.03 3.38 -2.69
C MET A 413 -17.41 4.01 -2.43
N MET A 414 -17.39 5.21 -1.86
CA MET A 414 -18.60 6.05 -1.73
C MET A 414 -19.06 6.60 -3.09
N GLY A 415 -18.15 6.70 -4.06
CA GLY A 415 -18.36 7.25 -5.39
C GLY A 415 -17.18 8.11 -5.85
N TYR A 416 -17.31 8.73 -7.02
CA TYR A 416 -16.34 9.71 -7.52
C TYR A 416 -16.72 11.13 -7.05
N TYR A 417 -15.73 11.85 -6.53
CA TYR A 417 -15.88 13.21 -6.01
C TYR A 417 -16.33 14.15 -7.13
N LYS A 418 -17.42 14.89 -6.88
CA LYS A 418 -18.04 15.82 -7.84
C LYS A 418 -18.44 15.19 -9.19
N ASP A 419 -18.63 13.87 -9.24
CA ASP A 419 -18.98 13.15 -10.48
C ASP A 419 -20.03 12.04 -10.23
N PRO A 420 -21.30 12.43 -9.94
CA PRO A 420 -22.38 11.48 -9.70
C PRO A 420 -22.75 10.66 -10.94
N GLU A 421 -22.60 11.22 -12.15
CA GLU A 421 -22.87 10.50 -13.40
C GLU A 421 -21.87 9.38 -13.61
N LYS A 422 -20.56 9.65 -13.42
CA LYS A 422 -19.55 8.61 -13.50
C LYS A 422 -19.74 7.55 -12.42
N THR A 423 -20.14 7.95 -11.23
CA THR A 423 -20.48 7.03 -10.14
C THR A 423 -21.61 6.10 -10.55
N ALA A 424 -22.73 6.63 -11.05
CA ALA A 424 -23.85 5.82 -11.50
C ALA A 424 -23.46 4.89 -12.66
N SER A 425 -22.58 5.34 -13.56
CA SER A 425 -22.14 4.55 -14.73
C SER A 425 -21.34 3.28 -14.39
N VAL A 426 -20.85 3.14 -13.15
CA VAL A 426 -20.06 1.98 -12.71
C VAL A 426 -20.76 1.19 -11.60
N MET A 427 -22.03 1.48 -11.32
CA MET A 427 -22.80 0.84 -10.26
C MET A 427 -24.10 0.25 -10.82
N THR A 428 -24.40 -1.00 -10.47
CA THR A 428 -25.70 -1.62 -10.72
C THR A 428 -26.24 -2.17 -9.39
N GLY A 429 -27.19 -1.44 -8.80
CA GLY A 429 -27.65 -1.72 -7.44
C GLY A 429 -26.50 -1.58 -6.45
N GLU A 430 -26.18 -2.66 -5.75
CA GLU A 430 -25.08 -2.71 -4.76
C GLU A 430 -23.75 -3.19 -5.36
N TYR A 431 -23.70 -3.53 -6.65
CA TYR A 431 -22.51 -4.05 -7.30
C TYR A 431 -21.76 -2.95 -8.07
N PHE A 432 -20.45 -2.87 -7.83
CA PHE A 432 -19.50 -2.09 -8.60
C PHE A 432 -18.98 -2.90 -9.80
N HIS A 433 -18.97 -2.26 -10.97
CA HIS A 433 -18.41 -2.78 -12.21
C HIS A 433 -16.94 -2.40 -12.34
N THR A 434 -16.05 -3.40 -12.32
CA THR A 434 -14.60 -3.12 -12.31
C THR A 434 -14.03 -2.73 -13.67
N GLY A 435 -14.70 -3.12 -14.77
CA GLY A 435 -14.14 -3.05 -16.12
C GLY A 435 -13.07 -4.11 -16.42
N ASP A 436 -12.75 -4.99 -15.47
CA ASP A 436 -11.86 -6.14 -15.64
C ASP A 436 -12.68 -7.41 -15.86
N LYS A 437 -12.12 -8.35 -16.61
CA LYS A 437 -12.72 -9.67 -16.85
C LYS A 437 -12.04 -10.74 -16.00
N GLY A 438 -12.81 -11.73 -15.57
CA GLY A 438 -12.28 -12.84 -14.79
C GLY A 438 -13.18 -14.06 -14.78
N GLU A 439 -12.66 -15.12 -14.16
CA GLU A 439 -13.36 -16.38 -13.92
C GLU A 439 -13.11 -16.83 -12.48
N ILE A 440 -14.10 -17.50 -11.88
CA ILE A 440 -13.95 -18.18 -10.58
C ILE A 440 -13.96 -19.68 -10.84
N ASP A 441 -12.93 -20.37 -10.38
CA ASP A 441 -12.85 -21.82 -10.53
C ASP A 441 -13.71 -22.58 -9.49
N GLN A 442 -13.77 -23.91 -9.61
CA GLN A 442 -14.56 -24.78 -8.74
C GLN A 442 -14.14 -24.72 -7.26
N ASP A 443 -12.89 -24.31 -6.99
CA ASP A 443 -12.34 -24.18 -5.63
C ASP A 443 -12.54 -22.75 -5.08
N GLY A 444 -13.13 -21.83 -5.87
CA GLY A 444 -13.41 -20.45 -5.49
C GLY A 444 -12.23 -19.48 -5.69
N PHE A 445 -11.21 -19.84 -6.48
CA PHE A 445 -10.13 -18.93 -6.83
C PHE A 445 -10.53 -18.02 -7.99
N LEU A 446 -10.29 -16.72 -7.83
CA LEU A 446 -10.47 -15.73 -8.87
C LEU A 446 -9.23 -15.66 -9.77
N LYS A 447 -9.44 -15.63 -11.07
CA LYS A 447 -8.41 -15.40 -12.09
C LYS A 447 -8.82 -14.25 -12.98
N ILE A 448 -7.89 -13.33 -13.22
CA ILE A 448 -8.09 -12.18 -14.12
C ILE A 448 -7.75 -12.62 -15.54
N THR A 449 -8.65 -12.38 -16.49
CA THR A 449 -8.53 -12.83 -17.89
C THR A 449 -8.35 -11.69 -18.88
N GLY A 450 -8.52 -10.43 -18.46
CA GLY A 450 -8.23 -9.26 -19.29
C GLY A 450 -9.01 -8.01 -18.86
N ARG A 451 -9.04 -7.00 -19.74
CA ARG A 451 -9.83 -5.76 -19.55
C ARG A 451 -10.90 -5.61 -20.62
N LYS A 452 -12.08 -5.16 -20.21
CA LYS A 452 -13.22 -4.94 -21.11
C LYS A 452 -12.90 -3.95 -22.25
N LYS A 453 -12.06 -2.94 -21.98
CA LYS A 453 -11.66 -1.91 -22.96
C LYS A 453 -10.57 -2.34 -23.95
N GLU A 454 -9.75 -3.34 -23.63
CA GLU A 454 -8.57 -3.70 -24.45
C GLU A 454 -8.90 -4.70 -25.57
N MET A 455 -9.97 -5.52 -25.42
CA MET A 455 -10.34 -6.52 -26.42
C MET A 455 -10.86 -5.93 -27.75
N PHE A 456 -11.35 -4.68 -27.77
CA PHE A 456 -11.84 -4.02 -28.98
C PHE A 456 -10.72 -3.41 -29.85
N LYS A 457 -9.45 -3.50 -29.44
CA LYS A 457 -8.28 -3.04 -30.22
C LYS A 457 -7.62 -4.16 -31.02
N THR A 458 -8.41 -5.02 -31.65
CA THR A 458 -7.91 -5.91 -32.71
C THR A 458 -8.58 -5.53 -34.03
N SER A 459 -7.99 -4.51 -34.67
CA SER A 459 -8.20 -4.15 -36.08
C SER A 459 -6.91 -3.58 -36.63
#